data_AF-A0A6P0U3K7-F1
#
_entry.id   AF-A0A6P0U3K7-F1
#
_cell.length_a   1.000
_cell.length_b   1.000
_cell.length_c   1.000
_cell.angle_alpha   90.00
_cell.angle_beta   90.00
_cell.angle_gamma   90.00
#
_symmetry.space_group_name_H-M   'P 1'
#
loop_
_entity.id
_entity.type
_entity.pdbx_description
1 polymer ?
#
loop_
_entity_poly.entity_id
_entity_poly.type
_entity_poly.pdbx_seq_one_letter_code
_entity_poly.pdbx_strand_id
1 'polypeptide(L)'
;MKKVGQGGFGKTFLGVDEQHPMKLPCILKQLSIPTEDPESHHTTARLFRREVMRLVQLGQHPQIPLLLAHFQDNQNLYLVQEYIQGLTLKQELQQGLFNEEQIWQFLRELLPVLQFIHQHQIIHRDIKPENIIRRISPAINYQKPPHLPGENKTGEKLGKVGEFVLIDFGVAKLLTGTALIRTGTVIGSPE
;
A
#
# COMPACT_ATOMS: atom_id res chain seq x y z
N MET A 1 6.17 -15.11 11.38
CA MET A 1 6.25 -14.15 10.25
C MET A 1 7.12 -14.73 9.15
N LYS A 2 6.78 -14.53 7.88
CA LYS A 2 7.59 -14.92 6.71
C LYS A 2 8.06 -13.67 6.00
N LYS A 3 9.37 -13.50 5.77
CA LYS A 3 9.88 -12.37 4.97
C LYS A 3 9.39 -12.52 3.52
N VAL A 4 8.77 -11.48 3.00
CA VAL A 4 8.22 -11.44 1.63
C VAL A 4 8.90 -10.40 0.75
N GLY A 5 9.62 -9.45 1.34
CA GLY A 5 10.34 -8.44 0.58
C GLY A 5 11.35 -7.67 1.41
N GLN A 6 12.20 -6.94 0.71
CA GLN A 6 13.10 -5.95 1.27
C GLN A 6 13.24 -4.83 0.25
N GLY A 7 13.02 -3.58 0.68
CA GLY A 7 13.11 -2.39 -0.17
C GLY A 7 13.83 -1.25 0.53
N GLY A 8 13.84 -0.07 -0.10
CA GLY A 8 14.47 1.14 0.46
C GLY A 8 13.88 1.60 1.79
N PHE A 9 12.69 1.11 2.14
CA PHE A 9 11.97 1.37 3.38
C PHE A 9 12.06 0.21 4.39
N GLY A 10 13.07 -0.66 4.30
CA GLY A 10 13.27 -1.75 5.25
C GLY A 10 12.70 -3.10 4.80
N LYS A 11 12.22 -3.90 5.76
CA LYS A 11 11.85 -5.31 5.56
C LYS A 11 10.34 -5.48 5.57
N THR A 12 9.81 -6.27 4.64
CA THR A 12 8.38 -6.58 4.57
C THR A 12 8.14 -8.04 4.92
N PHE A 13 7.19 -8.29 5.81
CA PHE A 13 6.83 -9.62 6.29
C PHE A 13 5.35 -9.89 6.09
N LEU A 14 5.01 -11.12 5.73
CA LEU A 14 3.68 -11.69 5.90
C LEU A 14 3.56 -12.19 7.34
N GLY A 15 2.58 -11.66 8.04
CA GLY A 15 2.22 -12.02 9.41
C GLY A 15 0.78 -12.49 9.52
N VAL A 16 0.40 -12.78 10.75
CA VAL A 16 -0.94 -13.17 11.15
C VAL A 16 -1.28 -12.33 12.37
N ASP A 17 -2.46 -11.73 12.39
CA ASP A 17 -2.99 -11.07 13.57
C ASP A 17 -3.49 -12.12 14.56
N GLU A 18 -2.69 -12.39 15.60
CA GLU A 18 -3.01 -13.38 16.64
C GLU A 18 -4.12 -12.93 17.59
N GLN A 19 -4.41 -11.62 17.64
CA GLN A 19 -5.48 -11.08 18.48
C GLN A 19 -6.85 -11.22 17.78
N HIS A 20 -6.85 -11.28 16.44
CA HIS A 20 -8.06 -11.53 15.68
C HIS A 20 -8.49 -13.01 15.82
N PRO A 21 -9.75 -13.32 16.20
CA PRO A 21 -10.21 -14.71 16.44
C PRO A 21 -9.98 -15.69 15.28
N MET A 22 -9.97 -15.16 14.06
CA MET A 22 -9.73 -15.92 12.84
C MET A 22 -8.26 -16.08 12.44
N LYS A 23 -7.33 -15.42 13.12
CA LYS A 23 -5.91 -15.39 12.70
C LYS A 23 -5.76 -14.86 11.27
N LEU A 24 -6.28 -13.65 11.02
CA LEU A 24 -6.25 -13.04 9.69
C LEU A 24 -4.81 -12.70 9.25
N PRO A 25 -4.46 -12.89 7.96
CA PRO A 25 -3.15 -12.52 7.45
C PRO A 25 -3.00 -11.00 7.38
N CYS A 26 -1.78 -10.50 7.57
CA CYS A 26 -1.46 -9.08 7.43
C CYS A 26 -0.05 -8.87 6.89
N ILE A 27 0.22 -7.69 6.34
CA ILE A 27 1.57 -7.27 5.94
C ILE A 27 2.16 -6.37 7.03
N LEU A 28 3.38 -6.68 7.44
CA LEU A 28 4.17 -5.85 8.34
C LEU A 28 5.36 -5.26 7.58
N LYS A 29 5.42 -3.93 7.45
CA LYS A 29 6.63 -3.23 7.03
C LYS A 29 7.40 -2.79 8.27
N GLN A 30 8.63 -3.27 8.40
CA GLN A 30 9.55 -2.98 9.49
C GLN A 30 10.64 -2.01 9.02
N LEU A 31 10.73 -0.86 9.66
CA LEU A 31 11.81 0.12 9.49
C LEU A 31 12.69 0.12 10.72
N SER A 32 13.97 -0.20 10.56
CA SER A 32 14.94 -0.10 11.65
C SER A 32 15.40 1.34 11.81
N ILE A 33 15.32 1.85 13.03
CA ILE A 33 15.88 3.14 13.41
C ILE A 33 17.39 2.91 13.54
N PRO A 34 18.23 3.54 12.70
CA PRO A 34 19.69 3.41 12.81
C PRO A 34 20.13 3.83 14.21
N THR A 35 21.20 3.29 14.78
CA THR A 35 21.62 3.67 16.16
C THR A 35 22.70 4.73 16.19
N GLU A 36 23.42 4.93 15.08
CA GLU A 36 24.71 5.63 15.06
C GLU A 36 24.64 7.08 14.56
N ASP A 37 23.50 7.51 13.99
CA ASP A 37 23.34 8.87 13.44
C ASP A 37 21.95 9.48 13.76
N PRO A 38 21.89 10.50 14.64
CA PRO A 38 20.64 11.21 14.97
C PRO A 38 19.90 11.79 13.76
N GLU A 39 20.59 12.26 12.72
CA GLU A 39 19.94 12.79 11.50
C GLU A 39 19.23 11.67 10.71
N SER A 40 19.82 10.48 10.70
CA SER A 40 19.24 9.28 10.11
C SER A 40 18.01 8.78 10.88
N HIS A 41 17.98 8.96 12.22
CA HIS A 41 16.79 8.67 13.05
C HIS A 41 15.62 9.56 12.62
N HIS A 42 15.85 10.87 12.54
CA HIS A 42 14.83 11.85 12.14
C HIS A 42 14.29 11.56 10.75
N THR A 43 15.15 11.15 9.82
CA THR A 43 14.74 10.81 8.45
C THR A 43 13.87 9.56 8.40
N THR A 44 14.27 8.48 9.08
CA THR A 44 13.52 7.21 9.12
C THR A 44 12.15 7.39 9.75
N ALA A 45 12.09 8.01 10.93
CA ALA A 45 10.83 8.28 11.62
C ALA A 45 9.90 9.21 10.80
N ARG A 46 10.47 10.19 10.09
CA ARG A 46 9.71 11.09 9.20
C ARG A 46 9.13 10.35 7.99
N LEU A 47 9.89 9.45 7.35
CA LEU A 47 9.40 8.65 6.23
C LEU A 47 8.26 7.72 6.67
N PHE A 48 8.42 7.05 7.80
CA PHE A 48 7.39 6.20 8.39
C PHE A 48 6.10 6.97 8.69
N ARG A 49 6.20 8.07 9.45
CA ARG A 49 5.05 8.92 9.79
C ARG A 49 4.33 9.43 8.55
N ARG A 50 5.08 9.77 7.49
CA ARG A 50 4.50 10.20 6.23
C ARG A 50 3.66 9.10 5.57
N GLU A 51 4.14 7.85 5.52
CA GLU A 51 3.35 6.75 4.95
C GLU A 51 2.08 6.50 5.76
N VAL A 52 2.18 6.45 7.09
CA VAL A 52 1.03 6.36 8.00
C VAL A 52 0.02 7.46 7.71
N MET A 53 0.44 8.72 7.72
CA MET A 53 -0.46 9.86 7.54
C MET A 53 -1.17 9.86 6.18
N ARG A 54 -0.50 9.40 5.11
CA ARG A 54 -1.11 9.28 3.78
C ARG A 54 -2.22 8.23 3.77
N LEU A 55 -1.96 7.06 4.35
CA LEU A 55 -2.96 6.00 4.43
C LEU A 55 -4.15 6.41 5.32
N VAL A 56 -3.89 7.10 6.44
CA VAL A 56 -4.94 7.68 7.28
C VAL A 56 -5.78 8.68 6.49
N GLN A 57 -5.15 9.58 5.73
CA GLN A 57 -5.86 10.58 4.93
C GLN A 57 -6.68 9.97 3.79
N LEU A 58 -6.18 8.90 3.16
CA LEU A 58 -6.88 8.19 2.10
C LEU A 58 -8.06 7.36 2.63
N GLY A 59 -8.05 7.00 3.91
CA GLY A 59 -9.09 6.21 4.54
C GLY A 59 -9.24 4.84 3.88
N GLN A 60 -10.48 4.33 3.84
CA GLN A 60 -10.78 3.05 3.21
C GLN A 60 -11.06 3.22 1.72
N HIS A 61 -10.39 2.44 0.88
CA HIS A 61 -10.67 2.36 -0.55
C HIS A 61 -10.37 0.93 -1.06
N PRO A 62 -11.24 0.28 -1.86
CA PRO A 62 -11.07 -1.12 -2.27
C PRO A 62 -9.75 -1.42 -3.02
N GLN A 63 -9.16 -0.41 -3.66
CA GLN A 63 -7.90 -0.50 -4.40
C GLN A 63 -6.67 0.06 -3.64
N ILE A 64 -6.78 0.31 -2.32
CA ILE A 64 -5.68 0.77 -1.46
C ILE A 64 -5.66 -0.11 -0.21
N PRO A 65 -4.52 -0.66 0.23
CA PRO A 65 -4.46 -1.49 1.41
C PRO A 65 -4.93 -0.75 2.66
N LEU A 66 -5.82 -1.38 3.43
CA LEU A 66 -6.25 -0.85 4.72
C LEU A 66 -5.07 -0.76 5.69
N LEU A 67 -4.93 0.37 6.36
CA LEU A 67 -4.05 0.52 7.53
C LEU A 67 -4.71 -0.14 8.74
N LEU A 68 -4.10 -1.21 9.27
CA LEU A 68 -4.62 -1.95 10.42
C LEU A 68 -4.06 -1.42 11.74
N ALA A 69 -2.75 -1.17 11.78
CA ALA A 69 -2.08 -0.64 12.96
C ALA A 69 -0.74 0.01 12.58
N HIS A 70 -0.22 0.82 13.49
CA HIS A 70 1.18 1.21 13.46
C HIS A 70 1.71 1.23 14.89
N PHE A 71 2.95 0.81 15.11
CA PHE A 71 3.56 0.85 16.44
C PHE A 71 5.08 0.91 16.34
N GLN A 72 5.71 1.21 17.47
CA GLN A 72 7.15 1.08 17.65
C GLN A 72 7.39 -0.03 18.65
N ASP A 73 8.30 -0.94 18.32
CA ASP A 73 8.80 -1.93 19.27
C ASP A 73 10.33 -1.98 19.16
N ASN A 74 10.99 -1.87 20.32
CA ASN A 74 12.43 -1.66 20.42
C ASN A 74 12.91 -0.50 19.52
N GLN A 75 13.88 -0.77 18.65
CA GLN A 75 14.45 0.18 17.68
C GLN A 75 13.81 0.05 16.29
N ASN A 76 12.59 -0.49 16.19
CA ASN A 76 11.92 -0.69 14.92
C ASN A 76 10.52 -0.06 14.91
N LEU A 77 10.17 0.54 13.78
CA LEU A 77 8.83 1.04 13.47
C LEU A 77 8.12 0.01 12.60
N TYR A 78 6.86 -0.25 12.92
CA TYR A 78 6.04 -1.27 12.25
C TYR A 78 4.77 -0.63 11.70
N LEU A 79 4.56 -0.81 10.40
CA LEU A 79 3.33 -0.48 9.71
C LEU A 79 2.60 -1.79 9.38
N VAL A 80 1.38 -1.95 9.89
CA VAL A 80 0.56 -3.15 9.67
C VAL A 80 -0.56 -2.82 8.69
N GLN A 81 -0.62 -3.55 7.59
CA GLN A 81 -1.57 -3.33 6.49
C GLN A 81 -2.33 -4.61 6.17
N GLU A 82 -3.46 -4.46 5.50
CA GLU A 82 -4.16 -5.55 4.83
C GLU A 82 -3.20 -6.37 3.96
N TYR A 83 -3.34 -7.69 4.02
CA TYR A 83 -2.70 -8.59 3.07
C TYR A 83 -3.53 -8.71 1.79
N ILE A 84 -2.93 -8.33 0.67
CA ILE A 84 -3.53 -8.50 -0.66
C ILE A 84 -3.07 -9.83 -1.24
N GLN A 85 -3.94 -10.85 -1.17
CA GLN A 85 -3.69 -12.11 -1.83
C GLN A 85 -3.85 -11.95 -3.35
N GLY A 86 -2.76 -12.08 -4.09
CA GLY A 86 -2.73 -11.79 -5.52
C GLY A 86 -1.35 -11.92 -6.15
N LEU A 87 -1.27 -11.53 -7.41
CA LEU A 87 -0.01 -11.40 -8.16
C LEU A 87 0.29 -9.92 -8.39
N THR A 88 1.56 -9.55 -8.28
CA THR A 88 2.00 -8.23 -8.76
C THR A 88 1.87 -8.17 -10.28
N LEU A 89 1.63 -6.98 -10.83
CA LEU A 89 1.61 -6.77 -12.28
C LEU A 89 2.95 -7.21 -12.91
N LYS A 90 4.07 -7.06 -12.19
CA LYS A 90 5.37 -7.60 -12.62
C LYS A 90 5.32 -9.12 -12.86
N GLN A 91 4.72 -9.86 -11.94
CA GLN A 91 4.59 -11.32 -12.06
C GLN A 91 3.61 -11.73 -13.17
N GLU A 92 2.56 -10.92 -13.43
CA GLU A 92 1.69 -11.14 -14.59
C GLU A 92 2.46 -10.91 -15.91
N LEU A 93 3.22 -9.82 -16.01
CA LEU A 93 3.99 -9.49 -17.21
C LEU A 93 5.13 -10.49 -17.51
N GLN A 94 5.60 -11.24 -16.51
CA GLN A 94 6.53 -12.35 -16.72
C GLN A 94 5.91 -13.55 -17.43
N GLN A 95 4.58 -13.67 -17.43
CA GLN A 95 3.85 -14.76 -18.11
C GLN A 95 3.50 -14.38 -19.56
N GLY A 96 3.62 -13.10 -19.92
CA GLY A 96 3.36 -12.58 -21.26
C GLY A 96 3.11 -11.08 -21.25
N LEU A 97 3.47 -10.41 -22.34
CA LEU A 97 3.15 -8.99 -22.52
C LEU A 97 1.65 -8.81 -22.75
N PHE A 98 1.13 -7.69 -22.28
CA PHE A 98 -0.27 -7.33 -22.52
C PHE A 98 -0.47 -6.93 -23.98
N ASN A 99 -1.56 -7.42 -24.57
CA ASN A 99 -2.06 -6.89 -25.82
C ASN A 99 -2.79 -5.55 -25.59
N GLU A 100 -3.20 -4.89 -26.67
CA GLU A 100 -3.86 -3.58 -26.60
C GLU A 100 -5.13 -3.59 -25.74
N GLU A 101 -5.98 -4.61 -25.87
CA GLU A 101 -7.21 -4.75 -25.09
C GLU A 101 -6.92 -4.87 -23.59
N GLN A 102 -5.92 -5.67 -23.22
CA GLN A 102 -5.48 -5.84 -21.84
C GLN A 102 -4.89 -4.54 -21.28
N ILE A 103 -4.16 -3.76 -22.08
CA ILE A 103 -3.64 -2.44 -21.68
C ILE A 103 -4.81 -1.48 -21.40
N TRP A 104 -5.80 -1.42 -22.28
CA TRP A 104 -6.97 -0.57 -22.06
C TRP A 104 -7.75 -0.96 -20.80
N GLN A 105 -7.93 -2.26 -20.57
CA GLN A 105 -8.60 -2.77 -19.38
C GLN A 105 -7.80 -2.40 -18.11
N PHE A 106 -6.49 -2.59 -18.12
CA PHE A 106 -5.59 -2.19 -17.03
C PHE A 106 -5.71 -0.70 -16.71
N LEU A 107 -5.65 0.17 -17.72
CA LEU A 107 -5.76 1.62 -17.53
C LEU A 107 -7.14 2.02 -16.98
N ARG A 108 -8.23 1.41 -17.48
CA ARG A 108 -9.59 1.65 -16.96
C ARG A 108 -9.74 1.30 -15.48
N GLU A 109 -9.03 0.28 -15.00
CA GLU A 109 -9.04 -0.14 -13.61
C GLU A 109 -8.10 0.69 -12.72
N LEU A 110 -6.92 1.10 -13.23
CA LEU A 110 -5.92 1.83 -12.46
C LEU A 110 -6.18 3.34 -12.37
N LEU A 111 -6.63 3.99 -13.45
CA LEU A 111 -6.81 5.44 -13.47
C LEU A 111 -7.79 5.96 -12.41
N PRO A 112 -8.91 5.28 -12.09
CA PRO A 112 -9.82 5.73 -11.04
C PRO A 112 -9.17 5.80 -9.65
N VAL A 113 -8.36 4.81 -9.25
CA VAL A 113 -7.65 4.88 -7.96
C VAL A 113 -6.59 5.98 -7.97
N LEU A 114 -5.94 6.24 -9.11
CA LEU A 114 -5.02 7.36 -9.25
C LEU A 114 -5.75 8.71 -9.14
N GLN A 115 -6.92 8.85 -9.75
CA GLN A 115 -7.75 10.03 -9.59
C GLN A 115 -8.15 10.23 -8.12
N PHE A 116 -8.56 9.17 -7.43
CA PHE A 116 -8.92 9.21 -6.01
C PHE A 116 -7.76 9.72 -5.12
N ILE A 117 -6.55 9.17 -5.27
CA ILE A 117 -5.41 9.63 -4.45
C ILE A 117 -5.05 11.09 -4.78
N HIS A 118 -5.19 11.51 -6.03
CA HIS A 118 -4.91 12.88 -6.46
C HIS A 118 -5.95 13.88 -5.91
N GLN A 119 -7.22 13.49 -5.76
CA GLN A 119 -8.26 14.28 -5.08
C GLN A 119 -8.01 14.44 -3.58
N HIS A 120 -7.21 13.57 -2.98
CA HIS A 120 -6.68 13.71 -1.63
C HIS A 120 -5.35 14.46 -1.59
N GLN A 121 -4.97 15.09 -2.70
CA GLN A 121 -3.71 15.83 -2.87
C GLN A 121 -2.46 14.97 -2.65
N ILE A 122 -2.57 13.66 -2.85
CA ILE A 122 -1.49 12.68 -2.70
C ILE A 122 -1.04 12.20 -4.07
N ILE A 123 0.23 12.44 -4.41
CA ILE A 123 0.88 11.85 -5.59
C ILE A 123 1.63 10.58 -5.16
N HIS A 124 1.37 9.44 -5.79
CA HIS A 124 2.00 8.16 -5.43
C HIS A 124 3.54 8.16 -5.61
N ARG A 125 4.02 8.71 -6.74
CA ARG A 125 5.44 8.83 -7.15
C ARG A 125 6.25 7.55 -7.36
N ASP A 126 5.72 6.37 -7.05
CA ASP A 126 6.36 5.07 -7.36
C ASP A 126 5.39 4.09 -8.01
N ILE A 127 4.75 4.53 -9.09
CA ILE A 127 3.86 3.68 -9.88
C ILE A 127 4.72 2.82 -10.79
N LYS A 128 4.80 1.53 -10.48
CA LYS A 128 5.55 0.52 -11.23
C LYS A 128 4.89 -0.85 -11.07
N PRO A 129 5.17 -1.83 -11.94
CA PRO A 129 4.51 -3.14 -11.90
C PRO A 129 4.65 -3.91 -10.58
N GLU A 130 5.70 -3.66 -9.79
CA GLU A 130 5.89 -4.23 -8.46
C GLU A 130 4.88 -3.74 -7.43
N ASN A 131 4.37 -2.51 -7.60
CA ASN A 131 3.52 -1.82 -6.64
C ASN A 131 2.02 -1.89 -7.00
N ILE A 132 1.67 -2.76 -7.93
CA ILE A 132 0.28 -2.99 -8.36
C ILE A 132 0.01 -4.48 -8.21
N ILE A 133 -0.95 -4.86 -7.38
CA ILE A 133 -1.33 -6.27 -7.17
C ILE A 133 -2.73 -6.49 -7.75
N ARG A 134 -2.89 -7.49 -8.60
CA ARG A 134 -4.21 -8.00 -8.96
C ARG A 134 -4.67 -9.00 -7.91
N ARG A 135 -5.77 -8.69 -7.22
CA ARG A 135 -6.31 -9.53 -6.17
C ARG A 135 -6.97 -10.79 -6.74
N ILE A 136 -6.72 -11.96 -6.16
CA ILE A 136 -7.31 -13.25 -6.60
C ILE A 136 -8.38 -13.78 -5.62
N SER A 137 -8.60 -13.08 -4.50
CA SER A 137 -9.68 -13.35 -3.55
C SER A 137 -10.46 -12.06 -3.27
N PRO A 138 -11.65 -12.09 -2.67
CA PRO A 138 -12.30 -10.87 -2.18
C PRO A 138 -11.47 -10.22 -1.06
N ALA A 139 -11.58 -8.91 -0.86
CA ALA A 139 -10.94 -8.26 0.28
C ALA A 139 -11.52 -8.79 1.61
N ILE A 140 -10.68 -8.90 2.62
CA ILE A 140 -11.08 -9.41 3.93
C ILE A 140 -11.66 -8.24 4.72
N ASN A 141 -12.81 -8.44 5.34
CA ASN A 141 -13.32 -7.47 6.30
C ASN A 141 -12.60 -7.65 7.65
N TYR A 142 -11.55 -6.86 7.88
CA TYR A 142 -10.79 -6.89 9.15
C TYR A 142 -11.60 -6.37 10.36
N GLN A 143 -12.75 -5.74 10.14
CA GLN A 143 -13.62 -5.20 11.19
C GLN A 143 -14.75 -6.17 11.59
N LYS A 144 -14.96 -7.27 10.85
CA LYS A 144 -16.10 -8.19 11.07
C LYS A 144 -15.67 -9.66 11.04
N PRO A 145 -16.05 -10.48 12.03
CA PRO A 145 -15.92 -11.94 11.93
C PRO A 145 -16.75 -12.48 10.74
N PRO A 146 -16.29 -13.46 9.94
CA PRO A 146 -16.94 -13.89 8.69
C PRO A 146 -18.16 -14.75 8.94
N HIS A 147 -18.42 -15.13 10.20
CA HIS A 147 -19.46 -16.07 10.58
C HIS A 147 -20.74 -15.38 11.07
N LEU A 148 -20.82 -14.04 10.98
CA LEU A 148 -22.02 -13.28 11.37
C LEU A 148 -22.82 -12.87 10.12
N PRO A 149 -23.88 -13.61 9.73
CA PRO A 149 -24.81 -13.16 8.73
C PRO A 149 -25.64 -11.99 9.29
N GLY A 150 -25.61 -10.85 8.61
CA GLY A 150 -26.33 -9.65 9.03
C GLY A 150 -25.80 -8.42 8.32
N GLU A 151 -26.72 -7.54 7.92
CA GLU A 151 -26.60 -6.42 7.00
C GLU A 151 -25.26 -5.66 7.02
N ASN A 152 -24.79 -5.32 5.81
CA ASN A 152 -23.77 -4.29 5.59
C ASN A 152 -24.32 -2.95 6.07
N LYS A 153 -24.21 -2.64 7.37
CA LYS A 153 -24.40 -1.27 7.83
C LYS A 153 -23.22 -0.46 7.33
N THR A 154 -23.54 0.56 6.52
CA THR A 154 -22.69 1.45 5.71
C THR A 154 -22.21 0.86 4.38
N GLY A 155 -22.43 1.64 3.30
CA GLY A 155 -22.13 1.29 1.91
C GLY A 155 -20.64 1.24 1.56
N GLU A 156 -19.83 0.62 2.42
CA GLU A 156 -18.40 0.42 2.18
C GLU A 156 -18.20 -0.64 1.09
N LYS A 157 -17.65 -0.22 -0.05
CA LYS A 157 -17.39 -1.10 -1.18
C LYS A 157 -16.11 -1.88 -0.92
N LEU A 158 -16.25 -3.15 -0.54
CA LEU A 158 -15.14 -4.07 -0.35
C LEU A 158 -14.51 -4.47 -1.70
N GLY A 159 -13.19 -4.70 -1.71
CA GLY A 159 -12.45 -5.06 -2.92
C GLY A 159 -12.88 -6.41 -3.50
N LYS A 160 -12.97 -6.50 -4.82
CA LYS A 160 -13.43 -7.68 -5.56
C LYS A 160 -12.27 -8.48 -6.15
N VAL A 161 -12.52 -9.74 -6.47
CA VAL A 161 -11.60 -10.58 -7.24
C VAL A 161 -11.32 -9.91 -8.59
N GLY A 162 -10.07 -9.88 -9.01
CA GLY A 162 -9.62 -9.30 -10.27
C GLY A 162 -9.27 -7.81 -10.19
N GLU A 163 -9.66 -7.10 -9.14
CA GLU A 163 -9.34 -5.67 -8.99
C GLU A 163 -7.85 -5.45 -8.70
N PHE A 164 -7.29 -4.42 -9.32
CA PHE A 164 -5.96 -3.94 -9.00
C PHE A 164 -5.95 -3.13 -7.72
N VAL A 165 -4.95 -3.38 -6.89
CA VAL A 165 -4.66 -2.68 -5.65
C VAL A 165 -3.31 -1.99 -5.78
N LEU A 166 -3.29 -0.67 -5.59
CA LEU A 166 -2.08 0.13 -5.56
C LEU A 166 -1.48 0.05 -4.15
N ILE A 167 -0.25 -0.45 -4.06
CA ILE A 167 0.47 -0.62 -2.80
C ILE A 167 1.67 0.33 -2.72
N ASP A 168 2.23 0.44 -1.51
CA ASP A 168 3.50 1.15 -1.23
C ASP A 168 3.47 2.68 -1.41
N PHE A 169 2.85 3.36 -0.45
CA PHE A 169 2.79 4.81 -0.38
C PHE A 169 4.02 5.44 0.28
N GLY A 170 5.13 4.72 0.47
CA GLY A 170 6.31 5.19 1.21
C GLY A 170 6.95 6.46 0.64
N VAL A 171 7.06 6.56 -0.70
CA VAL A 171 7.57 7.77 -1.38
C VAL A 171 6.49 8.77 -1.79
N ALA A 172 5.20 8.59 -1.47
CA ALA A 172 4.16 9.49 -1.97
C ALA A 172 4.37 10.96 -1.52
N LYS A 173 3.71 11.96 -2.10
CA LYS A 173 3.89 13.37 -1.71
C LYS A 173 2.54 14.03 -1.53
N LEU A 174 2.36 14.67 -0.37
CA LEU A 174 1.24 15.59 -0.16
C LEU A 174 1.55 16.90 -0.88
N LEU A 175 0.64 17.37 -1.72
CA LEU A 175 0.71 18.68 -2.34
C LEU A 175 0.26 19.73 -1.32
N THR A 176 1.19 20.51 -0.78
CA THR A 176 0.89 21.77 -0.10
C THR A 176 0.74 22.87 -1.16
N GLY A 177 -0.15 23.85 -0.96
CA GLY A 177 -0.58 24.81 -2.00
C GLY A 177 0.51 25.61 -2.72
N THR A 178 1.76 25.58 -2.25
CA THR A 178 2.93 26.18 -2.91
C THR A 178 3.64 25.26 -3.93
N ALA A 179 3.29 23.97 -3.98
CA ALA A 179 3.97 22.99 -4.82
C ALA A 179 3.48 22.94 -6.29
N LEU A 180 2.42 23.69 -6.64
CA LEU A 180 1.83 23.69 -7.99
C LEU A 180 2.74 24.30 -9.08
N ILE A 181 3.83 25.00 -8.74
CA ILE A 181 4.60 25.82 -9.71
C ILE A 181 5.99 25.25 -10.07
N ARG A 182 6.44 24.11 -9.51
CA ARG A 182 7.72 23.50 -9.91
C ARG A 182 7.53 22.14 -10.57
N THR A 183 7.21 22.17 -11.86
CA THR A 183 7.48 21.06 -12.79
C THR A 183 8.99 20.83 -12.87
N GLY A 184 9.48 19.75 -12.26
CA GLY A 184 10.88 19.34 -12.42
C GLY A 184 11.46 18.66 -11.20
N THR A 185 11.27 17.36 -11.06
CA THR A 185 12.27 16.51 -10.44
C THR A 185 12.27 15.19 -11.19
N VAL A 186 13.19 15.06 -12.14
CA VAL A 186 13.48 13.78 -12.79
C VAL A 186 14.20 12.92 -11.76
N ILE A 187 13.58 11.80 -11.38
CA ILE A 187 14.23 10.74 -10.61
C ILE A 187 14.13 9.49 -11.49
N GLY A 188 15.16 9.26 -12.28
CA GLY A 188 15.44 8.02 -12.97
C GLY A 188 16.90 7.67 -12.69
N SER A 189 17.18 6.40 -12.45
CA SER A 189 18.54 5.90 -12.28
C SER A 189 19.32 6.14 -13.58
N PRO A 190 20.54 6.70 -13.54
CA PRO A 190 21.41 6.69 -14.71
C PRO A 190 21.85 5.24 -15.00
N GLU A 191 21.79 4.86 -16.28
CA GLU A 191 22.56 3.73 -16.82
C GLU A 191 24.06 4.07 -16.86
#